data_AF-A0A852R2B1-F1
#
_entry.id   AF-A0A852R2B1-F1
#
_cell.length_a   1.000
_cell.length_b   1.000
_cell.length_c   1.000
_cell.angle_alpha   90.00
_cell.angle_beta   90.00
_cell.angle_gamma   90.00
#
_symmetry.space_group_name_H-M   'P 1'
#
loop_
_entity.id
_entity.type
_entity.pdbx_description
1 polymer ?
#
loop_
_entity_poly.entity_id
_entity_poly.type
_entity_poly.pdbx_seq_one_letter_code
_entity_poly.pdbx_strand_id
1 'polypeptide(L)'
;MTEATPGGASRPAQPRLAYPPSYAEELKHRVLDELAMVQGRIKVAETLDPNMAKEEFRKAHGSQRGARLQSARKWLLGREDDLMQNFANGDEIDPARIDPVVIPVRTPQDVDVFKYASLQWSVPVSNGYGRRTRFLVRDRQNGKLIAIFALGDPVIAQSARDTAIGWNTEQRNNRLYNVYDAFVLGAVEPYRQLLGGKLAALLTISNETRDFLFHKYDGQETGIRKQIKDPTPVLITTSSALGRSSVYNRITLDGALMFRSVGFTKGYGHFQFSDELFVELRDYVRDVVLDDPKAKVGSTMYGSGPNWRFRIIRTALTQLEIPAENLQHNIKREVFLAPTAVGWDAYLRGETNEIEPFDLPTERIGEYYRNRWAIGRAERRPGFALWNREEARLLPKASLGLTSTVAPTPGRVDMGAYSLAIGTAARVVHGRTPAGAVSDGVAYISRLEGPGLAISAADIAWANGEREVRGWDRHDSDPVLEDVIGRLRIGVHPAERFKTQSVMELRTAVRKAGAQSNVAKTTSVELSESVGFDVAATFDKLAEAMVGTRESLLKDTGTRRGQLCVVFDDSDRVTPTLAWAITRPLSLLLADNREKPTAPVLQRKPPRMEDMNVDRSAAGPA
;
A
#
# COMPACT_ATOMS: atom_id res chain seq x y z
N MET A 1 -8.51 -45.56 -44.06
CA MET A 1 -9.65 -44.64 -43.83
C MET A 1 -9.45 -44.02 -42.47
N THR A 2 -8.87 -42.83 -42.45
CA THR A 2 -8.69 -41.98 -41.27
C THR A 2 -8.73 -40.56 -41.81
N GLU A 3 -9.81 -39.86 -41.47
CA GLU A 3 -10.14 -38.54 -41.98
C GLU A 3 -9.08 -37.51 -41.59
N ALA A 4 -8.61 -36.78 -42.60
CA ALA A 4 -7.81 -35.57 -42.41
C ALA A 4 -8.72 -34.46 -41.89
N THR A 5 -8.43 -33.94 -40.70
CA THR A 5 -9.08 -32.75 -40.16
C THR A 5 -8.65 -31.53 -41.00
N PRO A 6 -9.57 -30.73 -41.56
CA PRO A 6 -9.23 -29.65 -42.47
C PRO A 6 -8.57 -28.48 -41.77
N GLY A 7 -7.63 -27.85 -42.49
CA GLY A 7 -6.82 -26.73 -42.04
C GLY A 7 -7.65 -25.59 -41.47
N GLY A 8 -7.12 -24.99 -40.39
CA GLY A 8 -7.70 -23.82 -39.75
C GLY A 8 -7.90 -22.71 -40.76
N ALA A 9 -9.16 -22.39 -41.04
CA ALA A 9 -9.56 -21.25 -41.83
C ALA A 9 -8.91 -19.98 -41.27
N SER A 10 -8.16 -19.27 -42.11
CA SER A 10 -7.69 -17.92 -41.83
C SER A 10 -8.90 -17.06 -41.49
N ARG A 11 -8.92 -16.49 -40.27
CA ARG A 11 -9.92 -15.49 -39.88
C ARG A 11 -9.98 -14.41 -40.97
N PRO A 12 -11.15 -14.05 -41.50
CA PRO A 12 -11.25 -12.96 -42.47
C PRO A 12 -10.70 -11.69 -41.83
N ALA A 13 -9.90 -10.93 -42.58
CA ALA A 13 -9.42 -9.62 -42.15
C ALA A 13 -10.65 -8.76 -41.82
N GLN A 14 -10.74 -8.30 -40.57
CA GLN A 14 -11.76 -7.33 -40.18
C GLN A 14 -11.58 -6.07 -41.05
N PRO A 15 -12.67 -5.44 -41.53
CA PRO A 15 -12.56 -4.17 -42.25
C PRO A 15 -11.82 -3.17 -41.35
N ARG A 16 -10.82 -2.47 -41.91
CA ARG A 16 -10.10 -1.39 -41.21
C ARG A 16 -11.16 -0.43 -40.67
N LEU A 17 -11.22 -0.26 -39.35
CA LEU A 17 -12.07 0.75 -38.73
C LEU A 17 -11.70 2.11 -39.34
N ALA A 18 -12.65 2.73 -40.05
CA ALA A 18 -12.46 4.07 -40.56
C ALA A 18 -12.57 5.04 -39.37
N TYR A 19 -11.43 5.39 -38.79
CA TYR A 19 -11.38 6.38 -37.72
C TYR A 19 -11.67 7.78 -38.29
N PRO A 20 -12.44 8.62 -37.58
CA PRO A 20 -12.64 10.01 -38.00
C PRO A 20 -11.30 10.76 -38.04
N PRO A 21 -11.16 11.80 -38.89
CA PRO A 21 -9.94 12.60 -38.96
C PRO A 21 -9.49 13.19 -37.62
N SER A 22 -10.43 13.41 -36.68
CA SER A 22 -10.16 13.91 -35.34
C SER A 22 -9.61 12.85 -34.38
N TYR A 23 -9.67 11.55 -34.70
CA TYR A 23 -9.33 10.47 -33.77
C TYR A 23 -7.88 10.53 -33.28
N ALA A 24 -6.94 10.83 -34.18
CA ALA A 24 -5.54 10.97 -33.80
C ALA A 24 -5.32 12.14 -32.82
N GLU A 25 -6.00 13.26 -33.04
CA GLU A 25 -5.94 14.42 -32.14
C GLU A 25 -6.63 14.14 -30.80
N GLU A 26 -7.77 13.46 -30.78
CA GLU A 26 -8.45 13.03 -29.55
C GLU A 26 -7.57 12.07 -28.74
N LEU A 27 -6.94 11.10 -29.41
CA LEU A 27 -6.01 10.15 -28.78
C LEU A 27 -4.76 10.86 -28.25
N LYS A 28 -4.23 11.84 -28.99
CA LYS A 28 -3.10 12.69 -28.56
C LYS A 28 -3.44 13.45 -27.28
N HIS A 29 -4.60 14.11 -27.21
CA HIS A 29 -5.05 14.82 -26.01
C HIS A 29 -5.17 13.88 -24.80
N ARG A 30 -5.79 12.71 -25.00
CA ARG A 30 -5.95 11.73 -23.94
C ARG A 30 -4.60 11.18 -23.43
N VAL A 31 -3.63 10.95 -24.31
CA VAL A 31 -2.27 10.56 -23.92
C VAL A 31 -1.62 11.65 -23.07
N LEU A 32 -1.74 12.92 -23.48
CA LEU A 32 -1.19 14.05 -22.74
C LEU A 32 -1.83 14.21 -21.36
N ASP A 33 -3.14 14.00 -21.23
CA ASP A 33 -3.86 14.07 -19.96
C ASP A 33 -3.39 13.00 -18.97
N GLU A 34 -3.28 11.73 -19.40
CA GLU A 34 -2.76 10.65 -18.54
C GLU A 34 -1.29 10.86 -18.17
N LEU A 35 -0.46 11.33 -19.11
CA LEU A 35 0.92 11.70 -18.84
C LEU A 35 1.01 12.83 -17.81
N ALA A 36 0.21 13.88 -17.96
CA ALA A 36 0.20 15.04 -17.06
C ALA A 36 -0.21 14.65 -15.64
N MET A 37 -1.24 13.79 -15.48
CA MET A 37 -1.67 13.30 -14.17
C MET A 37 -0.55 12.56 -13.42
N VAL A 38 0.22 11.72 -14.12
CA VAL A 38 1.28 10.92 -13.51
C VAL A 38 2.56 11.74 -13.31
N GLN A 39 2.96 12.56 -14.29
CA GLN A 39 4.13 13.43 -14.19
C GLN A 39 3.95 14.51 -13.12
N GLY A 40 2.75 15.06 -12.95
CA GLY A 40 2.45 16.02 -11.88
C GLY A 40 2.75 15.45 -10.49
N ARG A 41 2.30 14.22 -10.22
CA ARG A 41 2.56 13.54 -8.93
C ARG A 41 4.04 13.21 -8.73
N ILE A 42 4.75 12.82 -9.79
CA ILE A 42 6.19 12.54 -9.72
C ILE A 42 6.98 13.82 -9.44
N LYS A 43 6.65 14.95 -10.08
CA LYS A 43 7.29 16.25 -9.82
C LYS A 43 7.09 16.69 -8.37
N VAL A 44 5.89 16.51 -7.83
CA VAL A 44 5.63 16.78 -6.40
C VAL A 44 6.52 15.88 -5.53
N ALA A 45 6.59 14.57 -5.83
CA ALA A 45 7.43 13.62 -5.09
C ALA A 45 8.93 14.00 -5.07
N GLU A 46 9.47 14.59 -6.14
CA GLU A 46 10.87 15.03 -6.22
C GLU A 46 11.19 16.19 -5.27
N THR A 47 10.18 16.97 -4.86
CA THR A 47 10.34 18.11 -3.92
C THR A 47 10.13 17.74 -2.45
N LEU A 48 9.71 16.50 -2.18
CA LEU A 48 9.31 16.04 -0.86
C LEU A 48 10.40 15.19 -0.18
N ASP A 49 10.29 15.00 1.13
CA ASP A 49 11.13 14.05 1.84
C ASP A 49 10.88 12.59 1.35
N PRO A 50 11.83 11.66 1.56
CA PRO A 50 11.73 10.31 1.00
C PRO A 50 10.50 9.48 1.43
N ASN A 51 9.87 9.78 2.56
CA ASN A 51 8.68 9.05 3.00
C ASN A 51 7.42 9.63 2.36
N MET A 52 7.32 10.95 2.28
CA MET A 52 6.24 11.64 1.57
C MET A 52 6.29 11.37 0.05
N ALA A 53 7.49 11.36 -0.55
CA ALA A 53 7.69 11.00 -1.95
C ALA A 53 7.18 9.59 -2.28
N LYS A 54 7.35 8.63 -1.36
CA LYS A 54 6.81 7.27 -1.53
C LYS A 54 5.29 7.24 -1.55
N GLU A 55 4.64 8.11 -0.79
CA GLU A 55 3.17 8.20 -0.80
C GLU A 55 2.67 8.75 -2.13
N GLU A 56 3.32 9.79 -2.67
CA GLU A 56 3.00 10.30 -4.00
C GLU A 56 3.24 9.26 -5.10
N PHE A 57 4.29 8.44 -4.99
CA PHE A 57 4.46 7.30 -5.90
C PHE A 57 3.36 6.23 -5.76
N ARG A 58 2.86 5.94 -4.54
CA ARG A 58 1.71 5.03 -4.35
C ARG A 58 0.46 5.62 -4.97
N LYS A 59 0.20 6.90 -4.73
CA LYS A 59 -0.90 7.67 -5.31
C LYS A 59 -0.83 7.67 -6.84
N ALA A 60 0.36 7.75 -7.45
CA ALA A 60 0.54 7.64 -8.90
C ALA A 60 0.16 6.25 -9.46
N HIS A 61 0.26 5.18 -8.66
CA HIS A 61 -0.20 3.84 -9.02
C HIS A 61 -1.67 3.55 -8.67
N GLY A 62 -2.37 4.51 -8.05
CA GLY A 62 -3.72 4.32 -7.50
C GLY A 62 -4.76 3.90 -8.54
N SER A 63 -4.77 4.54 -9.72
CA SER A 63 -5.69 4.23 -10.82
C SER A 63 -5.52 2.78 -11.32
N GLN A 64 -4.27 2.35 -11.53
CA GLN A 64 -3.96 0.98 -11.96
C GLN A 64 -4.35 -0.07 -10.91
N ARG A 65 -4.13 0.24 -9.63
CA ARG A 65 -4.59 -0.62 -8.53
C ARG A 65 -6.12 -0.72 -8.53
N GLY A 66 -6.82 0.40 -8.68
CA GLY A 66 -8.28 0.45 -8.76
C GLY A 66 -8.83 -0.41 -9.91
N ALA A 67 -8.29 -0.26 -11.12
CA ALA A 67 -8.66 -1.06 -12.29
C ALA A 67 -8.44 -2.56 -12.06
N ARG A 68 -7.32 -2.94 -11.43
CA ARG A 68 -7.06 -4.35 -11.09
C ARG A 68 -8.03 -4.90 -10.07
N LEU A 69 -8.33 -4.16 -9.00
CA LEU A 69 -9.33 -4.56 -8.01
C LEU A 69 -10.70 -4.70 -8.64
N GLN A 70 -11.09 -3.79 -9.53
CA GLN A 70 -12.33 -3.87 -10.28
C GLN A 70 -12.39 -5.14 -11.16
N SER A 71 -11.31 -5.44 -11.89
CA SER A 71 -11.21 -6.67 -12.70
C SER A 71 -11.27 -7.95 -11.85
N ALA A 72 -10.73 -7.90 -10.62
CA ALA A 72 -10.72 -9.01 -9.69
C ALA A 72 -12.01 -9.12 -8.87
N ARG A 73 -12.89 -8.12 -8.90
CA ARG A 73 -14.06 -7.98 -8.01
C ARG A 73 -14.96 -9.20 -8.02
N LYS A 74 -15.33 -9.71 -9.21
CA LYS A 74 -16.19 -10.91 -9.34
C LYS A 74 -15.57 -12.13 -8.67
N TRP A 75 -14.26 -12.30 -8.80
CA TRP A 75 -13.53 -13.40 -8.19
C TRP A 75 -13.39 -13.22 -6.67
N LEU A 76 -13.08 -11.99 -6.21
CA LEU A 76 -12.99 -11.65 -4.79
C LEU A 76 -14.30 -11.91 -4.05
N LEU A 77 -15.45 -11.52 -4.63
CA LEU A 77 -16.78 -11.71 -4.01
C LEU A 77 -17.07 -13.17 -3.65
N GLY A 78 -16.52 -14.14 -4.38
CA GLY A 78 -16.78 -15.56 -4.14
C GLY A 78 -15.67 -16.30 -3.38
N ARG A 79 -14.54 -15.65 -3.08
CA ARG A 79 -13.34 -16.33 -2.55
C ARG A 79 -12.67 -15.62 -1.38
N GLU A 80 -12.93 -14.33 -1.16
CA GLU A 80 -12.16 -13.52 -0.20
C GLU A 80 -12.23 -14.07 1.23
N ASP A 81 -13.41 -14.49 1.71
CA ASP A 81 -13.56 -15.05 3.06
C ASP A 81 -12.70 -16.30 3.30
N ASP A 82 -12.62 -17.20 2.32
CA ASP A 82 -11.77 -18.40 2.37
C ASP A 82 -10.27 -18.02 2.29
N LEU A 83 -9.94 -17.10 1.38
CA LEU A 83 -8.55 -16.67 1.18
C LEU A 83 -7.97 -16.00 2.42
N MET A 84 -8.77 -15.21 3.14
CA MET A 84 -8.34 -14.53 4.36
C MET A 84 -7.94 -15.47 5.49
N GLN A 85 -8.45 -16.71 5.51
CA GLN A 85 -8.05 -17.71 6.52
C GLN A 85 -6.56 -18.06 6.44
N ASN A 86 -5.92 -17.78 5.30
CA ASN A 86 -4.49 -17.98 5.08
C ASN A 86 -3.62 -16.89 5.73
N PHE A 87 -4.20 -15.79 6.19
CA PHE A 87 -3.49 -14.67 6.81
C PHE A 87 -3.66 -14.72 8.33
N ALA A 88 -2.64 -14.29 9.06
CA ALA A 88 -2.65 -14.34 10.52
C ALA A 88 -3.37 -13.12 11.10
N ASN A 89 -4.03 -13.32 12.23
CA ASN A 89 -4.19 -12.28 13.24
C ASN A 89 -2.88 -12.13 14.02
N GLY A 90 -2.71 -10.97 14.66
CA GLY A 90 -1.52 -10.66 15.45
C GLY A 90 -1.30 -11.61 16.62
N ASP A 91 -2.38 -12.00 17.29
CA ASP A 91 -2.40 -12.89 18.46
C ASP A 91 -2.10 -14.36 18.12
N GLU A 92 -2.17 -14.74 16.83
CA GLU A 92 -1.76 -16.08 16.35
C GLU A 92 -0.24 -16.21 16.15
N ILE A 93 0.53 -15.12 16.29
CA ILE A 93 1.98 -15.11 16.06
C ILE A 93 2.74 -15.08 17.38
N ASP A 94 3.63 -16.05 17.57
CA ASP A 94 4.63 -16.01 18.62
C ASP A 94 5.99 -15.71 17.96
N PRO A 95 6.52 -14.48 18.10
CA PRO A 95 7.77 -14.10 17.44
C PRO A 95 8.96 -15.01 17.72
N ALA A 96 9.00 -15.68 18.87
CA ALA A 96 10.07 -16.59 19.25
C ALA A 96 9.94 -17.98 18.58
N ARG A 97 8.77 -18.30 18.02
CA ARG A 97 8.47 -19.62 17.43
C ARG A 97 8.22 -19.60 15.92
N ILE A 98 8.31 -18.43 15.27
CA ILE A 98 8.14 -18.28 13.81
C ILE A 98 9.02 -19.27 13.05
N ASP A 99 8.44 -20.24 12.35
CA ASP A 99 9.16 -21.30 11.65
C ASP A 99 8.82 -21.28 10.15
N PRO A 100 9.56 -20.51 9.33
CA PRO A 100 9.21 -20.33 7.94
C PRO A 100 9.47 -21.59 7.11
N VAL A 101 8.57 -21.86 6.15
CA VAL A 101 8.74 -22.86 5.10
C VAL A 101 8.46 -22.26 3.72
N VAL A 102 9.33 -22.54 2.76
CA VAL A 102 9.16 -22.12 1.36
C VAL A 102 8.34 -23.18 0.61
N ILE A 103 7.22 -22.76 0.03
CA ILE A 103 6.30 -23.64 -0.70
C ILE A 103 6.15 -23.13 -2.13
N PRO A 104 6.59 -23.90 -3.14
CA PRO A 104 6.33 -23.56 -4.54
C PRO A 104 4.83 -23.58 -4.84
N VAL A 105 4.32 -22.55 -5.50
CA VAL A 105 2.91 -22.46 -5.94
C VAL A 105 2.68 -23.53 -7.01
N ARG A 106 1.85 -24.53 -6.69
CA ARG A 106 1.55 -25.66 -7.58
C ARG A 106 0.05 -25.89 -7.76
N THR A 107 -0.75 -25.59 -6.73
CA THR A 107 -2.19 -25.86 -6.74
C THR A 107 -3.00 -24.62 -7.12
N PRO A 108 -4.26 -24.78 -7.59
CA PRO A 108 -5.18 -23.66 -7.79
C PRO A 108 -5.35 -22.80 -6.52
N GLN A 109 -5.39 -23.44 -5.35
CA GLN A 109 -5.48 -22.76 -4.04
C GLN A 109 -4.24 -21.89 -3.79
N ASP A 110 -3.04 -22.40 -4.04
CA ASP A 110 -1.80 -21.61 -3.92
C ASP A 110 -1.81 -20.41 -4.86
N VAL A 111 -2.31 -20.59 -6.09
CA VAL A 111 -2.44 -19.52 -7.09
C VAL A 111 -3.39 -18.44 -6.59
N ASP A 112 -4.53 -18.84 -6.03
CA ASP A 112 -5.52 -17.92 -5.48
C ASP A 112 -4.95 -17.14 -4.28
N VAL A 113 -4.25 -17.81 -3.35
CA VAL A 113 -3.58 -17.17 -2.19
C VAL A 113 -2.51 -16.19 -2.65
N PHE A 114 -1.64 -16.59 -3.59
CA PHE A 114 -0.61 -15.71 -4.14
C PHE A 114 -1.23 -14.49 -4.81
N LYS A 115 -2.28 -14.69 -5.61
CA LYS A 115 -2.99 -13.61 -6.31
C LYS A 115 -3.59 -12.64 -5.29
N TYR A 116 -4.28 -13.15 -4.26
CA TYR A 116 -4.90 -12.33 -3.23
C TYR A 116 -3.86 -11.50 -2.46
N ALA A 117 -2.79 -12.12 -1.98
CA ALA A 117 -1.69 -11.42 -1.31
C ALA A 117 -1.08 -10.32 -2.20
N SER A 118 -0.92 -10.56 -3.50
CA SER A 118 -0.38 -9.56 -4.42
C SER A 118 -1.30 -8.35 -4.66
N LEU A 119 -2.61 -8.50 -4.46
CA LEU A 119 -3.60 -7.42 -4.61
C LEU A 119 -3.60 -6.45 -3.41
N GLN A 120 -3.06 -6.87 -2.26
CA GLN A 120 -2.92 -6.02 -1.08
C GLN A 120 -1.83 -4.94 -1.25
N TRP A 121 -0.92 -5.09 -2.21
CA TRP A 121 0.20 -4.16 -2.38
C TRP A 121 -0.12 -2.98 -3.29
N SER A 122 0.54 -1.85 -3.04
CA SER A 122 0.32 -0.60 -3.79
C SER A 122 0.85 -0.63 -5.23
N VAL A 123 1.84 -1.49 -5.52
CA VAL A 123 2.44 -1.61 -6.86
C VAL A 123 1.96 -2.92 -7.50
N PRO A 124 1.21 -2.85 -8.62
CA PRO A 124 0.69 -4.04 -9.26
C PRO A 124 1.79 -4.98 -9.82
N VAL A 125 1.65 -6.28 -9.59
CA VAL A 125 2.58 -7.32 -10.09
C VAL A 125 2.38 -7.59 -11.59
N SER A 126 3.44 -7.64 -12.40
CA SER A 126 3.30 -7.92 -13.84
C SER A 126 3.12 -9.42 -14.16
N ASN A 127 2.27 -9.71 -15.15
CA ASN A 127 2.17 -11.01 -15.81
C ASN A 127 3.16 -11.07 -16.99
N GLY A 128 4.46 -11.10 -16.67
CA GLY A 128 5.52 -11.21 -17.69
C GLY A 128 5.56 -12.60 -18.36
N TYR A 129 6.43 -12.74 -19.37
CA TYR A 129 6.71 -13.99 -20.08
C TYR A 129 8.09 -14.55 -19.68
N GLY A 130 8.38 -15.80 -20.02
CA GLY A 130 9.66 -16.48 -19.72
C GLY A 130 9.58 -17.39 -18.49
N ARG A 131 10.75 -17.77 -17.95
CA ARG A 131 10.84 -18.54 -16.70
C ARG A 131 10.21 -17.73 -15.58
N ARG A 132 9.21 -18.31 -14.91
CA ARG A 132 8.56 -17.73 -13.75
C ARG A 132 8.23 -18.84 -12.76
N THR A 133 8.56 -18.59 -11.51
CA THR A 133 8.25 -19.44 -10.39
C THR A 133 7.75 -18.58 -9.25
N ARG A 134 6.63 -18.99 -8.64
CA ARG A 134 6.01 -18.29 -7.51
C ARG A 134 6.14 -19.18 -6.28
N PHE A 135 6.35 -18.55 -5.14
CA PHE A 135 6.51 -19.20 -3.86
C PHE A 135 5.64 -18.49 -2.81
N LEU A 136 5.03 -19.30 -1.96
CA LEU A 136 4.45 -18.89 -0.69
C LEU A 136 5.47 -19.16 0.41
N VAL A 137 5.56 -18.28 1.39
CA VAL A 137 6.28 -18.54 2.64
C VAL A 137 5.24 -18.65 3.73
N ARG A 138 5.14 -19.82 4.37
CA ARG A 138 4.21 -20.05 5.48
C ARG A 138 4.97 -20.22 6.77
N ASP A 139 4.34 -19.87 7.87
CA ASP A 139 4.81 -20.20 9.21
C ASP A 139 4.26 -21.57 9.60
N ARG A 140 5.12 -22.54 9.94
CA ARG A 140 4.70 -23.84 10.45
C ARG A 140 4.07 -23.74 11.84
N GLN A 141 4.36 -22.68 12.59
CA GLN A 141 3.79 -22.46 13.92
C GLN A 141 2.26 -22.34 13.87
N ASN A 142 1.71 -21.62 12.89
CA ASN A 142 0.28 -21.32 12.80
C ASN A 142 -0.34 -21.60 11.42
N GLY A 143 0.45 -22.09 10.46
CA GLY A 143 0.03 -22.39 9.09
C GLY A 143 -0.24 -21.16 8.22
N LYS A 144 -0.03 -19.94 8.73
CA LYS A 144 -0.39 -18.69 8.05
C LYS A 144 0.72 -18.19 7.12
N LEU A 145 0.33 -17.37 6.17
CA LEU A 145 1.21 -16.78 5.17
C LEU A 145 2.08 -15.68 5.81
N ILE A 146 3.40 -15.83 5.71
CA ILE A 146 4.39 -14.83 6.11
C ILE A 146 4.63 -13.86 4.95
N ALA A 147 4.85 -14.41 3.75
CA ALA A 147 5.31 -13.66 2.60
C ALA A 147 5.00 -14.38 1.29
N ILE A 148 5.10 -13.64 0.20
CA ILE A 148 5.14 -14.21 -1.16
C ILE A 148 6.36 -13.67 -1.89
N PHE A 149 6.94 -14.51 -2.74
CA PHE A 149 7.94 -14.05 -3.70
C PHE A 149 7.84 -14.80 -5.02
N ALA A 150 8.32 -14.19 -6.09
CA ALA A 150 8.38 -14.81 -7.39
C ALA A 150 9.66 -14.44 -8.12
N LEU A 151 10.29 -15.47 -8.68
CA LEU A 151 11.54 -15.41 -9.41
C LEU A 151 11.27 -15.64 -10.89
N GLY A 152 11.94 -14.90 -11.75
CA GLY A 152 11.82 -15.12 -13.18
C GLY A 152 12.97 -14.56 -13.99
N ASP A 153 12.83 -14.58 -15.31
CA ASP A 153 13.87 -14.08 -16.20
C ASP A 153 14.12 -12.58 -15.95
N PRO A 154 15.39 -12.18 -15.78
CA PRO A 154 15.75 -10.80 -15.49
C PRO A 154 15.64 -9.93 -16.74
N VAL A 155 15.56 -8.62 -16.51
CA VAL A 155 15.67 -7.64 -17.61
C VAL A 155 17.03 -7.83 -18.31
N ILE A 156 17.01 -7.97 -19.64
CA ILE A 156 18.21 -8.28 -20.42
C ILE A 156 19.28 -7.20 -20.26
N ALA A 157 18.94 -5.93 -20.47
CA ALA A 157 19.88 -4.82 -20.37
C ALA A 157 19.57 -3.96 -19.14
N GLN A 158 20.19 -4.31 -18.01
CA GLN A 158 20.05 -3.56 -16.76
C GLN A 158 21.43 -3.02 -16.38
N SER A 159 21.68 -1.76 -16.72
CA SER A 159 23.02 -1.17 -16.67
C SER A 159 23.69 -1.26 -15.30
N ALA A 160 22.94 -1.07 -14.20
CA ALA A 160 23.53 -1.11 -12.86
C ALA A 160 24.12 -2.49 -12.51
N ARG A 161 23.36 -3.57 -12.76
CA ARG A 161 23.80 -4.96 -12.64
C ARG A 161 24.93 -5.25 -13.61
N ASP A 162 24.76 -4.88 -14.89
CA ASP A 162 25.72 -5.25 -15.93
C ASP A 162 27.10 -4.63 -15.66
N THR A 163 27.13 -3.36 -15.25
CA THR A 163 28.36 -2.68 -14.81
C THR A 163 28.95 -3.31 -13.56
N ALA A 164 28.12 -3.68 -12.57
CA ALA A 164 28.62 -4.29 -11.33
C ALA A 164 29.17 -5.71 -11.51
N ILE A 165 28.64 -6.49 -12.46
CA ILE A 165 29.19 -7.81 -12.82
C ILE A 165 30.49 -7.65 -13.62
N GLY A 166 30.55 -6.64 -14.49
CA GLY A 166 31.69 -6.40 -15.39
C GLY A 166 31.71 -7.29 -16.63
N TRP A 167 30.59 -7.95 -16.94
CA TRP A 167 30.48 -8.81 -18.12
C TRP A 167 30.25 -8.02 -19.42
N ASN A 168 30.73 -8.56 -20.54
CA ASN A 168 30.46 -8.03 -21.88
C ASN A 168 29.14 -8.60 -22.45
N THR A 169 28.76 -8.14 -23.65
CA THR A 169 27.51 -8.55 -24.32
C THR A 169 27.43 -10.06 -24.57
N GLU A 170 28.54 -10.69 -24.96
CA GLU A 170 28.59 -12.12 -25.25
C GLU A 170 28.45 -12.95 -23.97
N GLN A 171 29.25 -12.63 -22.95
CA GLN A 171 29.19 -13.24 -21.62
C GLN A 171 27.79 -13.12 -21.03
N ARG A 172 27.18 -11.92 -21.07
CA ARG A 172 25.79 -11.72 -20.65
C ARG A 172 24.82 -12.61 -21.42
N ASN A 173 24.89 -12.64 -22.75
CA ASN A 173 23.97 -13.45 -23.56
C ASN A 173 24.06 -14.95 -23.23
N ASN A 174 25.24 -15.42 -22.80
CA ASN A 174 25.48 -16.80 -22.40
C ASN A 174 25.05 -17.08 -20.96
N ARG A 175 25.38 -16.19 -20.01
CA ARG A 175 25.23 -16.40 -18.56
C ARG A 175 24.01 -15.75 -17.90
N LEU A 176 23.27 -14.89 -18.61
CA LEU A 176 22.04 -14.28 -18.07
C LEU A 176 20.99 -15.33 -17.70
N TYR A 177 21.05 -16.53 -18.30
CA TYR A 177 20.17 -17.64 -17.94
C TYR A 177 20.41 -18.15 -16.49
N ASN A 178 21.58 -17.90 -15.90
CA ASN A 178 21.88 -18.26 -14.50
C ASN A 178 21.46 -17.16 -13.50
N VAL A 179 20.88 -16.07 -14.00
CA VAL A 179 20.38 -14.96 -13.19
C VAL A 179 18.85 -15.00 -13.14
N TYR A 180 18.28 -14.76 -11.96
CA TYR A 180 16.84 -14.61 -11.75
C TYR A 180 16.53 -13.23 -11.16
N ASP A 181 15.40 -12.64 -11.53
CA ASP A 181 14.88 -11.41 -10.93
C ASP A 181 13.72 -11.74 -9.99
N ALA A 182 13.82 -11.28 -8.74
CA ALA A 182 12.75 -11.30 -7.76
C ALA A 182 11.82 -10.11 -8.01
N PHE A 183 10.90 -10.30 -8.96
CA PHE A 183 9.94 -9.29 -9.42
C PHE A 183 8.70 -9.19 -8.51
N VAL A 184 8.49 -10.17 -7.63
CA VAL A 184 7.59 -10.11 -6.47
C VAL A 184 8.40 -10.51 -5.26
N LEU A 185 8.41 -9.69 -4.22
CA LEU A 185 9.09 -10.01 -2.97
C LEU A 185 8.49 -9.11 -1.89
N GLY A 186 7.84 -9.71 -0.90
CA GLY A 186 7.30 -8.96 0.22
C GLY A 186 6.58 -9.84 1.23
N ALA A 187 6.58 -9.38 2.49
CA ALA A 187 5.76 -9.95 3.55
C ALA A 187 4.35 -9.36 3.56
N VAL A 188 3.41 -10.16 4.04
CA VAL A 188 2.04 -9.76 4.32
C VAL A 188 1.90 -9.40 5.80
N GLU A 189 0.84 -8.70 6.15
CA GLU A 189 0.55 -8.41 7.56
C GLU A 189 0.10 -9.69 8.30
N PRO A 190 0.40 -9.83 9.60
CA PRO A 190 1.17 -8.93 10.47
C PRO A 190 2.70 -9.11 10.37
N TYR A 191 3.19 -10.15 9.69
CA TYR A 191 4.62 -10.46 9.60
C TYR A 191 5.45 -9.32 8.98
N ARG A 192 4.84 -8.48 8.14
CA ARG A 192 5.44 -7.25 7.62
C ARG A 192 5.92 -6.33 8.76
N GLN A 193 5.14 -6.18 9.83
CA GLN A 193 5.50 -5.37 10.99
C GLN A 193 6.71 -5.95 11.75
N LEU A 194 6.88 -7.26 11.70
CA LEU A 194 8.00 -8.03 12.26
C LEU A 194 9.22 -8.14 11.34
N LEU A 195 9.28 -7.35 10.27
CA LEU A 195 10.37 -7.35 9.27
C LEU A 195 10.42 -8.62 8.41
N GLY A 196 9.31 -9.36 8.26
CA GLY A 196 9.23 -10.56 7.42
C GLY A 196 9.65 -10.35 5.96
N GLY A 197 9.67 -9.10 5.46
CA GLY A 197 10.21 -8.80 4.13
C GLY A 197 11.71 -9.11 3.99
N LYS A 198 12.48 -9.01 5.07
CA LYS A 198 13.90 -9.40 5.08
C LYS A 198 14.08 -10.91 5.05
N LEU A 199 13.23 -11.63 5.78
CA LEU A 199 13.15 -13.08 5.72
C LEU A 199 12.81 -13.52 4.29
N ALA A 200 11.76 -12.97 3.69
CA ALA A 200 11.37 -13.29 2.32
C ALA A 200 12.53 -13.07 1.32
N ALA A 201 13.30 -11.98 1.48
CA ALA A 201 14.49 -11.73 0.67
C ALA A 201 15.59 -12.78 0.85
N LEU A 202 15.95 -13.13 2.10
CA LEU A 202 16.92 -14.20 2.35
C LEU A 202 16.44 -15.55 1.81
N LEU A 203 15.15 -15.86 1.91
CA LEU A 203 14.60 -17.11 1.39
C LEU A 203 14.72 -17.22 -0.14
N THR A 204 14.82 -16.11 -0.88
CA THR A 204 15.06 -16.19 -2.34
C THR A 204 16.40 -16.84 -2.72
N ILE A 205 17.37 -16.84 -1.81
CA ILE A 205 18.70 -17.45 -1.99
C ILE A 205 18.90 -18.74 -1.17
N SER A 206 17.83 -19.27 -0.57
CA SER A 206 17.86 -20.52 0.21
C SER A 206 18.16 -21.76 -0.64
N ASN A 207 18.67 -22.82 0.01
CA ASN A 207 18.88 -24.13 -0.62
C ASN A 207 17.62 -24.60 -1.35
N GLU A 208 16.48 -24.63 -0.64
CA GLU A 208 15.22 -25.15 -1.15
C GLU A 208 14.72 -24.39 -2.38
N THR A 209 14.97 -23.07 -2.42
CA THR A 209 14.61 -22.25 -3.59
C THR A 209 15.51 -22.55 -4.77
N ARG A 210 16.83 -22.64 -4.57
CA ARG A 210 17.78 -22.97 -5.64
C ARG A 210 17.54 -24.35 -6.20
N ASP A 211 17.39 -25.34 -5.31
CA ASP A 211 17.15 -26.74 -5.68
C ASP A 211 15.86 -26.85 -6.47
N PHE A 212 14.78 -26.19 -6.03
CA PHE A 212 13.54 -26.18 -6.79
C PHE A 212 13.72 -25.60 -8.19
N LEU A 213 14.42 -24.47 -8.32
CA LEU A 213 14.65 -23.83 -9.62
C LEU A 213 15.50 -24.71 -10.53
N PHE A 214 16.58 -25.30 -10.02
CA PHE A 214 17.44 -26.21 -10.76
C PHE A 214 16.62 -27.36 -11.33
N HIS A 215 15.94 -28.15 -10.47
CA HIS A 215 15.17 -29.32 -10.89
C HIS A 215 14.01 -28.98 -11.83
N LYS A 216 13.40 -27.79 -11.69
CA LYS A 216 12.31 -27.36 -12.58
C LYS A 216 12.77 -27.11 -14.02
N TYR A 217 14.02 -26.66 -14.21
CA TYR A 217 14.53 -26.26 -15.52
C TYR A 217 15.63 -27.18 -16.05
N ASP A 218 16.06 -28.17 -15.26
CA ASP A 218 17.04 -29.15 -15.67
C ASP A 218 16.53 -30.03 -16.83
N GLY A 219 17.43 -30.29 -17.78
CA GLY A 219 17.12 -30.99 -19.03
C GLY A 219 16.09 -30.31 -19.95
N GLN A 220 15.56 -29.12 -19.60
CA GLN A 220 14.52 -28.46 -20.39
C GLN A 220 15.11 -27.72 -21.60
N GLU A 221 14.49 -27.91 -22.76
CA GLU A 221 14.88 -27.23 -23.99
C GLU A 221 14.29 -25.81 -24.05
N THR A 222 15.13 -24.82 -24.34
CA THR A 222 14.68 -23.43 -24.48
C THR A 222 13.79 -23.23 -25.72
N GLY A 223 12.65 -22.57 -25.55
CA GLY A 223 11.66 -22.43 -26.64
C GLY A 223 12.14 -21.65 -27.88
N ILE A 224 13.12 -20.76 -27.73
CA ILE A 224 13.61 -19.90 -28.83
C ILE A 224 14.83 -20.53 -29.52
N ARG A 225 15.86 -20.87 -28.77
CA ARG A 225 17.14 -21.35 -29.32
C ARG A 225 17.24 -22.86 -29.44
N LYS A 226 16.24 -23.61 -28.93
CA LYS A 226 16.21 -25.07 -29.04
C LYS A 226 17.49 -25.72 -28.50
N GLN A 227 17.91 -25.23 -27.34
CA GLN A 227 19.09 -25.71 -26.62
C GLN A 227 18.76 -25.97 -25.16
N ILE A 228 19.40 -26.98 -24.58
CA ILE A 228 19.45 -27.23 -23.14
C ILE A 228 20.50 -26.28 -22.55
N LYS A 229 20.20 -25.69 -21.40
CA LYS A 229 21.09 -24.76 -20.69
C LYS A 229 21.22 -25.19 -19.23
N ASP A 230 22.40 -24.95 -18.65
CA ASP A 230 22.62 -25.07 -17.21
C ASP A 230 21.63 -24.17 -16.44
N PRO A 231 20.67 -24.73 -15.68
CA PRO A 231 19.66 -23.96 -14.97
C PRO A 231 20.12 -23.43 -13.62
N THR A 232 21.37 -23.67 -13.23
CA THR A 232 21.90 -23.34 -11.90
C THR A 232 21.67 -21.85 -11.57
N PRO A 233 20.89 -21.54 -10.51
CA PRO A 233 20.69 -20.16 -10.08
C PRO A 233 21.95 -19.64 -9.37
N VAL A 234 22.67 -18.73 -10.03
CA VAL A 234 23.95 -18.16 -9.54
C VAL A 234 23.77 -16.78 -8.90
N LEU A 235 22.73 -16.06 -9.32
CA LEU A 235 22.47 -14.70 -8.85
C LEU A 235 20.98 -14.41 -8.85
N ILE A 236 20.49 -13.91 -7.71
CA ILE A 236 19.18 -13.27 -7.61
C ILE A 236 19.39 -11.76 -7.71
N THR A 237 18.59 -11.11 -8.55
CA THR A 237 18.51 -9.66 -8.68
C THR A 237 17.16 -9.19 -8.17
N THR A 238 17.08 -7.98 -7.64
CA THR A 238 15.78 -7.35 -7.40
C THR A 238 15.91 -5.84 -7.52
N SER A 239 14.79 -5.18 -7.79
CA SER A 239 14.70 -3.72 -7.77
C SER A 239 13.66 -3.27 -6.76
N SER A 240 13.92 -2.13 -6.13
CA SER A 240 12.98 -1.53 -5.20
C SER A 240 11.70 -1.04 -5.91
N ALA A 241 10.56 -1.02 -5.22
CA ALA A 241 9.29 -0.64 -5.84
C ALA A 241 9.11 0.89 -5.97
N LEU A 242 9.52 1.66 -4.95
CA LEU A 242 9.22 3.10 -4.78
C LEU A 242 10.50 3.90 -4.44
N GLY A 243 11.51 3.88 -5.31
CA GLY A 243 12.81 4.48 -5.00
C GLY A 243 13.58 3.66 -3.95
N ARG A 244 14.47 4.27 -3.14
CA ARG A 244 15.35 3.54 -2.20
C ARG A 244 14.57 2.59 -1.26
N SER A 245 15.00 1.31 -1.18
CA SER A 245 14.30 0.28 -0.39
C SER A 245 14.87 0.14 1.02
N SER A 246 14.06 0.28 2.07
CA SER A 246 14.51 -0.05 3.44
C SER A 246 14.54 -1.56 3.72
N VAL A 247 13.91 -2.38 2.86
CA VAL A 247 13.82 -3.83 3.04
C VAL A 247 15.14 -4.51 2.71
N TYR A 248 15.71 -4.22 1.53
CA TYR A 248 16.91 -4.88 1.01
C TYR A 248 18.21 -4.29 1.53
N ASN A 249 18.15 -3.07 2.05
CA ASN A 249 19.30 -2.41 2.62
C ASN A 249 19.76 -3.13 3.91
N ARG A 250 21.06 -3.48 3.95
CA ARG A 250 21.72 -4.11 5.10
C ARG A 250 21.15 -5.47 5.49
N ILE A 251 20.65 -6.25 4.52
CA ILE A 251 20.35 -7.66 4.76
C ILE A 251 21.67 -8.40 4.92
N THR A 252 21.91 -8.86 6.15
CA THR A 252 23.09 -9.63 6.54
C THR A 252 22.67 -10.97 7.08
N LEU A 253 23.52 -11.98 6.89
CA LEU A 253 23.42 -13.30 7.53
C LEU A 253 24.80 -13.63 8.08
N ASP A 254 24.90 -13.87 9.39
CA ASP A 254 26.16 -14.13 10.11
C ASP A 254 27.26 -13.10 9.83
N GLY A 255 26.87 -11.82 9.73
CA GLY A 255 27.79 -10.70 9.45
C GLY A 255 28.11 -10.48 7.96
N ALA A 256 27.84 -11.44 7.08
CA ALA A 256 28.02 -11.28 5.64
C ALA A 256 26.88 -10.50 5.00
N LEU A 257 27.19 -9.56 4.10
CA LEU A 257 26.19 -8.80 3.34
C LEU A 257 25.63 -9.65 2.19
N MET A 258 24.34 -10.01 2.29
CA MET A 258 23.69 -10.90 1.32
C MET A 258 23.08 -10.15 0.14
N PHE A 259 22.62 -8.90 0.34
CA PHE A 259 22.06 -8.06 -0.73
C PHE A 259 22.91 -6.81 -0.91
N ARG A 260 23.54 -6.68 -2.09
CA ARG A 260 24.48 -5.61 -2.43
C ARG A 260 23.78 -4.59 -3.32
N SER A 261 23.68 -3.33 -2.87
CA SER A 261 23.17 -2.24 -3.72
C SER A 261 24.22 -1.89 -4.78
N VAL A 262 23.81 -1.85 -6.05
CA VAL A 262 24.71 -1.62 -7.20
C VAL A 262 24.31 -0.42 -8.05
N GLY A 263 23.45 0.45 -7.52
CA GLY A 263 23.00 1.67 -8.17
C GLY A 263 21.51 1.67 -8.48
N PHE A 264 21.11 2.48 -9.46
CA PHE A 264 19.70 2.76 -9.74
C PHE A 264 19.34 2.54 -11.21
N THR A 265 18.07 2.22 -11.48
CA THR A 265 17.50 2.24 -12.83
C THR A 265 17.33 3.67 -13.33
N LYS A 266 17.18 3.83 -14.66
CA LYS A 266 16.93 5.14 -15.30
C LYS A 266 15.46 5.60 -15.21
N GLY A 267 14.56 4.77 -14.68
CA GLY A 267 13.13 5.12 -14.53
C GLY A 267 12.32 5.09 -15.81
N TYR A 268 12.46 4.04 -16.63
CA TYR A 268 11.60 3.78 -17.78
C TYR A 268 10.48 2.80 -17.43
N GLY A 269 9.27 3.09 -17.89
CA GLY A 269 8.08 2.30 -17.58
C GLY A 269 6.93 2.64 -18.52
N HIS A 270 5.82 1.95 -18.33
CA HIS A 270 4.58 2.17 -19.08
C HIS A 270 3.37 2.30 -18.14
N PHE A 271 3.61 2.50 -16.85
CA PHE A 271 2.53 2.62 -15.88
C PHE A 271 1.80 3.97 -15.96
N GLN A 272 2.35 4.91 -16.72
CA GLN A 272 1.71 6.19 -17.04
C GLN A 272 0.50 6.02 -17.97
N PHE A 273 0.37 4.85 -18.61
CA PHE A 273 -0.69 4.54 -19.56
C PHE A 273 -1.64 3.53 -18.94
N SER A 274 -2.93 3.84 -18.90
CA SER A 274 -4.00 2.90 -18.53
C SER A 274 -4.05 1.72 -19.49
N ASP A 275 -4.65 0.60 -19.06
CA ASP A 275 -4.81 -0.57 -19.94
C ASP A 275 -5.77 -0.25 -21.10
N GLU A 276 -6.77 0.61 -20.85
CA GLU A 276 -7.71 1.13 -21.84
C GLU A 276 -6.98 1.99 -22.90
N LEU A 277 -6.18 2.98 -22.46
CA LEU A 277 -5.38 3.80 -23.37
C LEU A 277 -4.37 2.95 -24.14
N PHE A 278 -3.75 1.95 -23.50
CA PHE A 278 -2.85 1.04 -24.19
C PHE A 278 -3.54 0.25 -25.31
N VAL A 279 -4.79 -0.19 -25.10
CA VAL A 279 -5.58 -0.88 -26.14
C VAL A 279 -5.82 0.05 -27.32
N GLU A 280 -6.18 1.31 -27.06
CA GLU A 280 -6.40 2.31 -28.12
C GLU A 280 -5.10 2.64 -28.87
N LEU A 281 -3.98 2.83 -28.17
CA LEU A 281 -2.67 3.03 -28.81
C LEU A 281 -2.26 1.83 -29.67
N ARG A 282 -2.55 0.61 -29.20
CA ARG A 282 -2.29 -0.63 -29.96
C ARG A 282 -3.14 -0.68 -31.23
N ASP A 283 -4.42 -0.38 -31.12
CA ASP A 283 -5.35 -0.45 -32.24
C ASP A 283 -5.06 0.65 -33.25
N TYR A 284 -4.77 1.88 -32.80
CA TYR A 284 -4.25 2.96 -33.63
C TYR A 284 -2.98 2.56 -34.41
N VAL A 285 -1.98 1.98 -33.73
CA VAL A 285 -0.75 1.53 -34.40
C VAL A 285 -1.04 0.46 -35.45
N ARG A 286 -1.94 -0.47 -35.18
CA ARG A 286 -2.25 -1.58 -36.09
C ARG A 286 -3.09 -1.18 -37.28
N ASP A 287 -4.06 -0.30 -37.07
CA ASP A 287 -5.11 -0.03 -38.03
C ASP A 287 -4.82 1.23 -38.85
N VAL A 288 -4.04 2.17 -38.30
CA VAL A 288 -3.73 3.47 -38.92
C VAL A 288 -2.26 3.61 -39.29
N VAL A 289 -1.34 3.16 -38.43
CA VAL A 289 0.11 3.45 -38.60
C VAL A 289 0.84 2.39 -39.44
N LEU A 290 0.48 1.11 -39.28
CA LEU A 290 1.16 0.02 -39.98
C LEU A 290 0.45 -0.32 -41.30
N ASP A 291 1.21 -0.29 -42.41
CA ASP A 291 0.74 -0.80 -43.71
C ASP A 291 0.48 -2.31 -43.66
N ASP A 292 1.33 -3.06 -42.95
CA ASP A 292 1.18 -4.48 -42.63
C ASP A 292 1.01 -4.68 -41.10
N PRO A 293 -0.19 -5.08 -40.63
CA PRO A 293 -0.45 -5.39 -39.21
C PRO A 293 0.43 -6.52 -38.63
N LYS A 294 1.06 -7.34 -39.50
CA LYS A 294 1.99 -8.42 -39.11
C LYS A 294 3.45 -7.95 -39.00
N ALA A 295 3.76 -6.69 -39.30
CA ALA A 295 5.09 -6.13 -39.10
C ALA A 295 5.58 -6.36 -37.66
N LYS A 296 6.90 -6.53 -37.48
CA LYS A 296 7.54 -6.86 -36.18
C LYS A 296 7.11 -5.93 -35.04
N VAL A 297 6.74 -4.69 -35.36
CA VAL A 297 6.23 -3.65 -34.44
C VAL A 297 4.83 -4.00 -33.89
N GLY A 298 3.92 -4.56 -34.71
CA GLY A 298 2.58 -4.99 -34.32
C GLY A 298 2.51 -6.42 -33.76
N SER A 299 3.58 -7.20 -33.93
CA SER A 299 3.68 -8.58 -33.45
C SER A 299 3.72 -8.67 -31.92
N THR A 300 2.70 -9.36 -31.39
CA THR A 300 2.59 -9.79 -29.98
C THR A 300 3.23 -11.17 -29.74
N MET A 301 3.79 -11.78 -30.79
CA MET A 301 4.34 -13.13 -30.73
C MET A 301 5.61 -13.17 -29.88
N TYR A 302 5.65 -14.14 -28.97
CA TYR A 302 6.82 -14.47 -28.16
C TYR A 302 8.05 -14.66 -29.06
N GLY A 303 9.18 -14.02 -28.73
CA GLY A 303 10.41 -14.05 -29.53
C GLY A 303 10.63 -12.85 -30.48
N SER A 304 9.65 -11.94 -30.64
CA SER A 304 9.77 -10.78 -31.55
C SER A 304 10.64 -9.61 -31.04
N GLY A 305 11.30 -9.78 -29.90
CA GLY A 305 12.13 -8.77 -29.23
C GLY A 305 11.58 -8.32 -27.87
N PRO A 306 12.41 -7.65 -27.03
CA PRO A 306 11.99 -7.24 -25.69
C PRO A 306 10.86 -6.20 -25.74
N ASN A 307 9.93 -6.35 -24.81
CA ASN A 307 8.94 -5.34 -24.41
C ASN A 307 8.06 -4.79 -25.55
N TRP A 308 7.23 -5.65 -26.14
CA TRP A 308 6.29 -5.29 -27.20
C TRP A 308 5.36 -4.11 -26.85
N ARG A 309 4.92 -4.00 -25.57
CA ARG A 309 4.13 -2.84 -25.11
C ARG A 309 4.89 -1.53 -25.31
N PHE A 310 6.17 -1.47 -24.94
CA PHE A 310 6.99 -0.28 -25.16
C PHE A 310 7.19 0.03 -26.63
N ARG A 311 7.33 -1.00 -27.49
CA ARG A 311 7.45 -0.78 -28.93
C ARG A 311 6.19 -0.14 -29.50
N ILE A 312 5.02 -0.68 -29.14
CA ILE A 312 3.72 -0.12 -29.55
C ILE A 312 3.55 1.30 -29.04
N ILE A 313 3.76 1.55 -27.74
CA ILE A 313 3.60 2.89 -27.17
C ILE A 313 4.57 3.86 -27.84
N ARG A 314 5.84 3.50 -28.01
CA ARG A 314 6.83 4.37 -28.66
C ARG A 314 6.44 4.70 -30.10
N THR A 315 5.97 3.71 -30.86
CA THR A 315 5.47 3.93 -32.22
C THR A 315 4.26 4.86 -32.23
N ALA A 316 3.29 4.63 -31.34
CA ALA A 316 2.12 5.49 -31.21
C ALA A 316 2.50 6.93 -30.84
N LEU A 317 3.35 7.13 -29.82
CA LEU A 317 3.82 8.45 -29.40
C LEU A 317 4.50 9.20 -30.54
N THR A 318 5.40 8.52 -31.27
CA THR A 318 6.11 9.12 -32.41
C THR A 318 5.13 9.60 -33.47
N GLN A 319 4.12 8.79 -33.80
CA GLN A 319 3.12 9.13 -34.80
C GLN A 319 2.16 10.23 -34.34
N LEU A 320 1.85 10.29 -33.04
CA LEU A 320 1.06 11.36 -32.43
C LEU A 320 1.88 12.64 -32.15
N GLU A 321 3.13 12.69 -32.62
CA GLU A 321 4.07 13.80 -32.40
C GLU A 321 4.34 14.10 -30.92
N ILE A 322 4.24 13.08 -30.08
CA ILE A 322 4.57 13.16 -28.65
C ILE A 322 6.00 12.63 -28.45
N PRO A 323 6.90 13.38 -27.78
CA PRO A 323 8.26 12.94 -27.55
C PRO A 323 8.32 11.57 -26.83
N ALA A 324 9.11 10.63 -27.36
CA ALA A 324 9.20 9.26 -26.83
C ALA A 324 9.83 9.21 -25.42
N GLU A 325 10.52 10.27 -25.00
CA GLU A 325 11.06 10.49 -23.67
C GLU A 325 9.97 10.47 -22.58
N ASN A 326 8.70 10.68 -22.94
CA ASN A 326 7.58 10.58 -22.01
C ASN A 326 7.39 9.18 -21.38
N LEU A 327 7.99 8.12 -21.96
CA LEU A 327 8.11 6.79 -21.34
C LEU A 327 9.05 6.76 -20.12
N GLN A 328 9.86 7.80 -19.93
CA GLN A 328 10.75 7.97 -18.79
C GLN A 328 9.99 8.68 -17.66
N HIS A 329 9.47 7.89 -16.73
CA HIS A 329 8.77 8.39 -15.55
C HIS A 329 9.73 8.82 -14.42
N ASN A 330 11.04 8.74 -14.58
CA ASN A 330 12.06 9.16 -13.61
C ASN A 330 12.02 8.53 -12.19
N ILE A 331 11.10 7.61 -11.90
CA ILE A 331 11.15 6.76 -10.69
C ILE A 331 12.35 5.81 -10.81
N LYS A 332 13.49 6.24 -10.26
CA LYS A 332 14.75 5.49 -10.20
C LYS A 332 14.68 4.43 -9.11
N ARG A 333 14.70 3.16 -9.50
CA ARG A 333 14.63 2.00 -8.57
C ARG A 333 16.03 1.54 -8.23
N GLU A 334 16.31 1.37 -6.94
CA GLU A 334 17.58 0.84 -6.46
C GLU A 334 17.67 -0.64 -6.82
N VAL A 335 18.83 -1.06 -7.34
CA VAL A 335 19.08 -2.42 -7.82
C VAL A 335 19.99 -3.15 -6.84
N PHE A 336 19.61 -4.39 -6.53
CA PHE A 336 20.34 -5.24 -5.61
C PHE A 336 20.78 -6.54 -6.29
N LEU A 337 22.00 -6.97 -5.94
CA LEU A 337 22.55 -8.28 -6.28
C LEU A 337 22.59 -9.15 -5.02
N ALA A 338 22.05 -10.36 -5.11
CA ALA A 338 22.08 -11.37 -4.07
C ALA A 338 22.68 -12.66 -4.62
N PRO A 339 24.01 -12.84 -4.51
CA PRO A 339 24.69 -14.05 -4.93
C PRO A 339 24.18 -15.28 -4.18
N THR A 340 24.20 -16.42 -4.86
CA THR A 340 23.84 -17.72 -4.25
C THR A 340 25.06 -18.61 -4.00
N ALA A 341 26.25 -18.21 -4.44
CA ALA A 341 27.45 -19.03 -4.39
C ALA A 341 28.72 -18.18 -4.26
N VAL A 342 29.80 -18.79 -3.75
CA VAL A 342 31.17 -18.27 -3.90
C VAL A 342 31.57 -18.41 -5.38
N GLY A 343 32.33 -17.43 -5.89
CA GLY A 343 32.77 -17.42 -7.30
C GLY A 343 31.69 -17.02 -8.31
N TRP A 344 30.51 -16.60 -7.85
CA TRP A 344 29.37 -16.24 -8.70
C TRP A 344 29.72 -15.23 -9.82
N ASP A 345 30.56 -14.24 -9.53
CA ASP A 345 30.90 -13.17 -10.45
C ASP A 345 31.87 -13.64 -11.54
N ALA A 346 32.88 -14.44 -11.16
CA ALA A 346 33.79 -15.08 -12.11
C ALA A 346 33.04 -16.07 -13.02
N TYR A 347 32.10 -16.85 -12.48
CA TYR A 347 31.22 -17.71 -13.26
C TYR A 347 30.39 -16.91 -14.28
N LEU A 348 29.77 -15.80 -13.85
CA LEU A 348 28.96 -14.96 -14.75
C LEU A 348 29.80 -14.24 -15.81
N ARG A 349 31.07 -13.90 -15.51
CA ARG A 349 32.04 -13.42 -16.51
C ARG A 349 32.58 -14.54 -17.40
N GLY A 350 32.28 -15.81 -17.12
CA GLY A 350 32.77 -16.95 -17.89
C GLY A 350 34.26 -17.24 -17.67
N GLU A 351 34.84 -16.72 -16.58
CA GLU A 351 36.22 -16.97 -16.15
C GLU A 351 36.36 -18.38 -15.54
N THR A 352 35.26 -18.92 -15.02
CA THR A 352 35.17 -20.28 -14.50
C THR A 352 33.79 -20.90 -14.82
N ASN A 353 33.70 -22.22 -14.75
CA ASN A 353 32.44 -22.97 -14.74
C ASN A 353 32.10 -23.53 -13.35
N GLU A 354 32.96 -23.30 -12.37
CA GLU A 354 32.83 -23.82 -11.02
C GLU A 354 32.26 -22.75 -10.09
N ILE A 355 31.35 -23.17 -9.21
CA ILE A 355 30.78 -22.36 -8.14
C ILE A 355 30.65 -23.24 -6.90
N GLU A 356 30.70 -22.60 -5.73
CA GLU A 356 30.41 -23.27 -4.45
C GLU A 356 29.13 -22.66 -3.87
N PRO A 357 27.96 -23.32 -3.99
CA PRO A 357 26.70 -22.81 -3.47
C PRO A 357 26.77 -22.58 -1.96
N PHE A 358 26.26 -21.45 -1.48
CA PHE A 358 26.16 -21.21 -0.03
C PHE A 358 25.23 -22.23 0.62
N ASP A 359 25.59 -22.83 1.75
CA ASP A 359 24.69 -23.70 2.50
C ASP A 359 23.75 -22.88 3.41
N LEU A 360 22.56 -22.58 2.90
CA LEU A 360 21.56 -21.71 3.49
C LEU A 360 20.18 -22.42 3.52
N PRO A 361 20.00 -23.45 4.35
CA PRO A 361 18.70 -24.09 4.51
C PRO A 361 17.69 -23.08 5.09
N THR A 362 16.43 -23.23 4.71
CA THR A 362 15.33 -22.35 5.15
C THR A 362 15.22 -22.28 6.67
N GLU A 363 15.49 -23.40 7.36
CA GLU A 363 15.53 -23.48 8.83
C GLU A 363 16.54 -22.51 9.44
N ARG A 364 17.80 -22.52 8.97
CA ARG A 364 18.86 -21.62 9.43
C ARG A 364 18.51 -20.15 9.17
N ILE A 365 17.97 -19.84 8.00
CA ILE A 365 17.52 -18.49 7.66
C ILE A 365 16.40 -18.06 8.61
N GLY A 366 15.45 -18.94 8.90
CA GLY A 366 14.32 -18.71 9.81
C GLY A 366 14.79 -18.42 11.23
N GLU A 367 15.69 -19.24 11.77
CA GLU A 367 16.29 -19.04 13.09
C GLU A 367 17.04 -17.70 13.17
N TYR A 368 17.89 -17.42 12.20
CA TYR A 368 18.60 -16.15 12.15
C TYR A 368 17.62 -14.97 12.11
N TYR A 369 16.57 -15.02 11.27
CA TYR A 369 15.54 -13.98 11.21
C TYR A 369 14.84 -13.77 12.57
N ARG A 370 14.43 -14.85 13.24
CA ARG A 370 13.75 -14.78 14.54
C ARG A 370 14.61 -14.04 15.56
N ASN A 371 15.83 -14.53 15.77
CA ASN A 371 16.75 -14.05 16.78
C ASN A 371 17.25 -12.64 16.48
N ARG A 372 17.59 -12.38 15.20
CA ARG A 372 18.19 -11.11 14.79
C ARG A 372 17.18 -9.97 14.68
N TRP A 373 15.96 -10.27 14.22
CA TRP A 373 14.99 -9.26 13.82
C TRP A 373 13.63 -9.42 14.50
N ALA A 374 12.97 -10.58 14.42
CA ALA A 374 11.56 -10.69 14.79
C ALA A 374 11.31 -10.43 16.29
N ILE A 375 12.06 -11.10 17.17
CA ILE A 375 11.87 -11.02 18.64
C ILE A 375 12.09 -9.58 19.12
N GLY A 376 13.29 -9.03 18.89
CA GLY A 376 13.58 -7.66 19.31
C GLY A 376 12.74 -6.60 18.58
N ARG A 377 12.13 -6.92 17.42
CA ARG A 377 11.18 -6.02 16.73
C ARG A 377 9.82 -6.04 17.41
N ALA A 378 9.33 -7.21 17.80
CA ALA A 378 8.08 -7.40 18.53
C ALA A 378 8.11 -6.68 19.88
N GLU A 379 9.20 -6.84 20.65
CA GLU A 379 9.39 -6.15 21.93
C GLU A 379 9.36 -4.62 21.78
N ARG A 380 10.06 -4.09 20.76
CA ARG A 380 10.12 -2.64 20.53
C ARG A 380 8.86 -2.06 19.88
N ARG A 381 8.06 -2.86 19.18
CA ARG A 381 6.78 -2.46 18.59
C ARG A 381 5.78 -3.62 18.64
N PRO A 382 5.02 -3.74 19.74
CA PRO A 382 4.10 -4.85 19.95
C PRO A 382 2.79 -4.73 19.15
N GLY A 383 2.58 -3.62 18.44
CA GLY A 383 1.34 -3.37 17.68
C GLY A 383 0.99 -4.44 16.63
N PHE A 384 1.94 -5.28 16.22
CA PHE A 384 1.64 -6.43 15.35
C PHE A 384 0.62 -7.38 16.00
N ALA A 385 0.62 -7.51 17.32
CA ALA A 385 -0.25 -8.40 18.07
C ALA A 385 -1.73 -7.97 18.02
N LEU A 386 -2.00 -6.70 17.72
CA LEU A 386 -3.35 -6.15 17.58
C LEU A 386 -3.92 -6.29 16.17
N TRP A 387 -3.12 -6.74 15.21
CA TRP A 387 -3.54 -6.85 13.83
C TRP A 387 -4.68 -7.86 13.67
N ASN A 388 -5.77 -7.44 13.03
CA ASN A 388 -6.83 -8.32 12.59
C ASN A 388 -6.73 -8.53 11.07
N ARG A 389 -6.77 -9.78 10.61
CA ARG A 389 -6.74 -10.10 9.18
C ARG A 389 -7.85 -9.42 8.37
N GLU A 390 -8.97 -9.08 9.02
CA GLU A 390 -10.09 -8.32 8.42
C GLU A 390 -9.70 -6.90 7.99
N GLU A 391 -8.66 -6.31 8.58
CA GLU A 391 -8.13 -5.00 8.15
C GLU A 391 -7.49 -5.04 6.75
N ALA A 392 -7.08 -6.22 6.29
CA ALA A 392 -6.50 -6.43 4.97
C ALA A 392 -7.53 -6.77 3.88
N ARG A 393 -8.83 -6.77 4.22
CA ARG A 393 -9.90 -7.08 3.27
C ARG A 393 -9.95 -6.05 2.14
N LEU A 394 -10.08 -6.53 0.91
CA LEU A 394 -10.06 -5.74 -0.32
C LEU A 394 -11.46 -5.33 -0.77
N LEU A 395 -12.49 -6.16 -0.51
CA LEU A 395 -13.88 -5.75 -0.72
C LEU A 395 -14.50 -5.30 0.60
N PRO A 396 -15.29 -4.20 0.58
CA PRO A 396 -16.20 -3.95 1.67
C PRO A 396 -17.16 -5.14 1.75
N LYS A 397 -17.31 -5.73 2.93
CA LYS A 397 -18.38 -6.72 3.15
C LYS A 397 -19.70 -6.03 2.79
N ALA A 398 -20.46 -6.63 1.88
CA ALA A 398 -21.88 -6.30 1.76
C ALA A 398 -22.60 -6.90 2.98
N SER A 399 -22.39 -6.30 4.15
CA SER A 399 -23.11 -6.66 5.36
C SER A 399 -24.39 -5.83 5.40
N LEU A 400 -25.49 -6.44 4.96
CA LEU A 400 -26.71 -6.41 5.76
C LEU A 400 -26.30 -6.76 7.21
N GLY A 401 -26.25 -5.75 8.08
CA GLY A 401 -26.10 -5.91 9.53
C GLY A 401 -24.69 -6.25 10.03
N LEU A 402 -24.11 -5.29 10.76
CA LEU A 402 -23.24 -5.47 11.93
C LEU A 402 -21.89 -6.20 11.79
N THR A 403 -20.88 -5.58 12.40
CA THR A 403 -19.52 -6.07 12.69
C THR A 403 -18.46 -5.94 11.58
N SER A 404 -17.94 -4.72 11.41
CA SER A 404 -16.52 -4.53 11.09
C SER A 404 -15.83 -3.93 12.31
N THR A 405 -15.13 -4.76 13.07
CA THR A 405 -14.13 -4.30 14.04
C THR A 405 -12.86 -3.99 13.24
N VAL A 406 -12.80 -2.80 12.64
CA VAL A 406 -11.52 -2.25 12.18
C VAL A 406 -10.67 -2.11 13.45
N ALA A 407 -9.42 -2.58 13.44
CA ALA A 407 -8.51 -2.17 14.51
C ALA A 407 -8.22 -0.68 14.32
N PRO A 408 -8.00 0.07 15.40
CA PRO A 408 -7.75 1.48 15.29
C PRO A 408 -6.48 1.77 14.48
N THR A 409 -6.54 2.76 13.58
CA THR A 409 -5.36 3.29 12.87
C THR A 409 -4.43 3.99 13.88
N PRO A 410 -3.24 3.44 14.19
CA PRO A 410 -2.40 4.03 15.22
C PRO A 410 -1.63 5.23 14.66
N GLY A 411 -1.81 6.38 15.30
CA GLY A 411 -1.06 7.61 15.01
C GLY A 411 -1.05 8.53 16.23
N ARG A 412 -0.03 9.37 16.37
CA ARG A 412 0.04 10.38 17.44
C ARG A 412 0.06 11.76 16.81
N VAL A 413 -0.77 12.67 17.29
CA VAL A 413 -0.75 14.08 16.88
C VAL A 413 -0.12 14.88 18.01
N ASP A 414 1.07 15.43 17.77
CA ASP A 414 1.76 16.28 18.75
C ASP A 414 1.34 17.75 18.55
N MET A 415 1.07 18.44 19.65
CA MET A 415 0.54 19.82 19.70
C MET A 415 1.25 20.63 20.81
N GLY A 416 2.59 20.60 20.82
CA GLY A 416 3.39 21.27 21.83
C GLY A 416 3.37 20.51 23.15
N ALA A 417 2.86 21.13 24.22
CA ALA A 417 2.68 20.46 25.52
C ALA A 417 1.57 19.38 25.50
N TYR A 418 0.74 19.35 24.44
CA TYR A 418 -0.34 18.39 24.28
C TYR A 418 0.00 17.30 23.26
N SER A 419 -0.58 16.11 23.43
CA SER A 419 -0.53 15.05 22.43
C SER A 419 -1.82 14.25 22.38
N LEU A 420 -2.24 13.88 21.17
CA LEU A 420 -3.43 13.08 20.91
C LEU A 420 -3.02 11.76 20.26
N ALA A 421 -3.07 10.66 21.03
CA ALA A 421 -2.93 9.32 20.52
C ALA A 421 -4.25 8.87 19.89
N ILE A 422 -4.26 8.68 18.57
CA ILE A 422 -5.41 8.25 17.80
C ILE A 422 -5.52 6.73 17.86
N GLY A 423 -6.70 6.25 18.22
CA GLY A 423 -7.01 4.83 18.11
C GLY A 423 -6.13 3.97 19.03
N THR A 424 -6.12 4.28 20.33
CA THR A 424 -5.44 3.48 21.35
C THR A 424 -6.17 2.18 21.65
N ALA A 425 -7.47 2.10 21.39
CA ALA A 425 -8.27 0.88 21.53
C ALA A 425 -9.51 0.90 20.62
N ALA A 426 -10.12 -0.27 20.38
CA ALA A 426 -11.46 -0.39 19.83
C ALA A 426 -12.35 -1.21 20.78
N ARG A 427 -13.58 -0.76 21.00
CA ARG A 427 -14.56 -1.43 21.87
C ARG A 427 -15.90 -1.56 21.15
N VAL A 428 -16.54 -2.72 21.30
CA VAL A 428 -17.95 -2.86 20.94
C VAL A 428 -18.77 -2.17 22.02
N VAL A 429 -19.74 -1.36 21.61
CA VAL A 429 -20.59 -0.56 22.50
C VAL A 429 -22.04 -0.78 22.16
N HIS A 430 -22.90 -0.72 23.16
CA HIS A 430 -24.35 -0.74 23.01
C HIS A 430 -24.90 0.53 23.66
N GLY A 431 -25.76 1.27 22.97
CA GLY A 431 -26.28 2.53 23.53
C GLY A 431 -27.17 3.32 22.58
N ARG A 432 -27.47 4.56 22.96
CA ARG A 432 -28.29 5.47 22.16
C ARG A 432 -27.45 6.25 21.15
N THR A 433 -27.89 6.27 19.90
CA THR A 433 -27.28 7.00 18.78
C THR A 433 -27.58 8.51 18.85
N PRO A 434 -26.97 9.35 17.98
CA PRO A 434 -27.34 10.76 17.82
C PRO A 434 -28.84 11.02 17.65
N ALA A 435 -29.53 10.21 16.84
CA ALA A 435 -30.97 10.29 16.62
C ALA A 435 -31.82 9.69 17.78
N GLY A 436 -31.18 9.12 18.80
CA GLY A 436 -31.85 8.58 19.99
C GLY A 436 -32.30 7.12 19.86
N ALA A 437 -32.00 6.44 18.75
CA ALA A 437 -32.24 5.01 18.58
C ALA A 437 -31.28 4.19 19.44
N VAL A 438 -31.71 3.04 19.96
CA VAL A 438 -30.79 2.08 20.60
C VAL A 438 -30.14 1.25 19.51
N SER A 439 -28.81 1.18 19.49
CA SER A 439 -28.04 0.45 18.49
C SER A 439 -26.73 -0.07 19.08
N ASP A 440 -26.19 -1.11 18.47
CA ASP A 440 -24.80 -1.51 18.70
C ASP A 440 -23.87 -0.65 17.84
N GLY A 441 -22.64 -0.47 18.28
CA GLY A 441 -21.62 0.30 17.58
C GLY A 441 -20.21 -0.15 17.91
N VAL A 442 -19.24 0.43 17.19
CA VAL A 442 -17.81 0.24 17.44
C VAL A 442 -17.21 1.59 17.77
N ALA A 443 -16.65 1.71 18.98
CA ALA A 443 -15.99 2.89 19.50
C ALA A 443 -14.47 2.77 19.33
N TYR A 444 -13.89 3.68 18.57
CA TYR A 444 -12.44 3.86 18.45
C TYR A 444 -12.00 4.87 19.51
N ILE A 445 -11.30 4.37 20.52
CA ILE A 445 -10.84 5.18 21.65
C ILE A 445 -9.54 5.85 21.27
N SER A 446 -9.46 7.16 21.51
CA SER A 446 -8.26 7.98 21.37
C SER A 446 -7.99 8.68 22.69
N ARG A 447 -6.75 9.08 22.96
CA ARG A 447 -6.34 9.67 24.23
C ARG A 447 -5.62 10.99 24.01
N LEU A 448 -6.16 12.07 24.58
CA LEU A 448 -5.59 13.40 24.58
C LEU A 448 -4.93 13.66 25.94
N GLU A 449 -3.67 14.07 25.93
CA GLU A 449 -2.87 14.35 27.11
C GLU A 449 -2.20 15.73 27.02
N GLY A 450 -1.91 16.34 28.16
CA GLY A 450 -1.18 17.58 28.31
C GLY A 450 -1.21 18.09 29.77
N PRO A 451 -0.77 19.33 30.03
CA PRO A 451 -0.71 19.88 31.38
C PRO A 451 -2.10 19.91 32.08
N GLY A 452 -2.30 19.01 33.06
CA GLY A 452 -3.59 18.88 33.77
C GLY A 452 -4.74 18.29 32.95
N LEU A 453 -4.41 17.66 31.81
CA LEU A 453 -5.36 17.10 30.85
C LEU A 453 -4.94 15.67 30.48
N ALA A 454 -5.84 14.72 30.68
CA ALA A 454 -5.78 13.34 30.23
C ALA A 454 -7.23 12.86 29.98
N ILE A 455 -7.72 12.98 28.76
CA ILE A 455 -9.12 12.65 28.43
C ILE A 455 -9.16 11.68 27.25
N SER A 456 -10.05 10.68 27.32
CA SER A 456 -10.32 9.77 26.22
C SER A 456 -11.52 10.25 25.40
N ALA A 457 -11.40 10.13 24.09
CA ALA A 457 -12.47 10.36 23.13
C ALA A 457 -12.84 9.04 22.45
N ALA A 458 -14.11 8.86 22.11
CA ALA A 458 -14.58 7.76 21.30
C ALA A 458 -15.16 8.28 20.00
N ASP A 459 -14.58 7.88 18.87
CA ASP A 459 -15.19 7.97 17.55
C ASP A 459 -16.00 6.68 17.32
N ILE A 460 -17.33 6.81 17.37
CA ILE A 460 -18.27 5.69 17.40
C ILE A 460 -18.98 5.60 16.06
N ALA A 461 -18.85 4.46 15.40
CA ALA A 461 -19.69 4.10 14.25
C ALA A 461 -20.79 3.14 14.71
N TRP A 462 -22.04 3.57 14.60
CA TRP A 462 -23.22 2.79 14.95
C TRP A 462 -23.68 1.91 13.79
N ALA A 463 -24.31 0.79 14.12
CA ALA A 463 -24.78 -0.19 13.16
C ALA A 463 -25.88 0.33 12.23
N ASN A 464 -26.65 1.31 12.70
CA ASN A 464 -27.68 1.97 11.91
C ASN A 464 -27.12 3.03 10.93
N GLY A 465 -25.79 3.15 10.82
CA GLY A 465 -25.12 4.06 9.90
C GLY A 465 -24.82 5.45 10.48
N GLU A 466 -25.24 5.73 11.72
CA GLU A 466 -24.87 6.96 12.41
C GLU A 466 -23.41 6.92 12.88
N ARG A 467 -22.74 8.07 12.95
CA ARG A 467 -21.40 8.21 13.51
C ARG A 467 -21.31 9.43 14.41
N GLU A 468 -20.59 9.32 15.53
CA GLU A 468 -20.39 10.44 16.46
C GLU A 468 -18.99 10.41 17.07
N VAL A 469 -18.51 11.56 17.53
CA VAL A 469 -17.35 11.66 18.43
C VAL A 469 -17.81 12.22 19.77
N ARG A 470 -17.45 11.55 20.88
CA ARG A 470 -17.81 11.97 22.24
C ARG A 470 -16.70 11.74 23.25
N GLY A 471 -16.75 12.45 24.38
CA GLY A 471 -15.90 12.15 25.53
C GLY A 471 -16.24 10.79 26.12
N TRP A 472 -15.22 10.00 26.39
CA TRP A 472 -15.33 8.61 26.85
C TRP A 472 -14.96 8.45 28.33
N ASP A 473 -13.83 9.02 28.73
CA ASP A 473 -13.33 8.96 30.11
C ASP A 473 -12.53 10.23 30.41
N ARG A 474 -12.78 10.85 31.55
CA ARG A 474 -12.06 12.06 32.03
C ARG A 474 -10.75 11.70 32.72
N HIS A 475 -10.58 10.45 33.17
CA HIS A 475 -9.50 10.05 34.07
C HIS A 475 -9.44 11.01 35.28
N ASP A 476 -8.25 11.27 35.80
CA ASP A 476 -8.04 12.19 36.93
C ASP A 476 -7.86 13.66 36.51
N SER A 477 -8.36 14.04 35.33
CA SER A 477 -8.22 15.41 34.80
C SER A 477 -9.07 16.45 35.52
N ASP A 478 -8.92 17.73 35.17
CA ASP A 478 -9.71 18.82 35.74
C ASP A 478 -11.24 18.54 35.71
N PRO A 479 -11.97 18.68 36.84
CA PRO A 479 -13.43 18.43 36.92
C PRO A 479 -14.27 19.19 35.91
N VAL A 480 -13.77 20.33 35.37
CA VAL A 480 -14.45 21.06 34.30
C VAL A 480 -14.73 20.20 33.06
N LEU A 481 -13.93 19.14 32.85
CA LEU A 481 -14.05 18.24 31.71
C LEU A 481 -15.15 17.19 31.88
N GLU A 482 -15.76 17.06 33.06
CA GLU A 482 -16.86 16.11 33.30
C GLU A 482 -18.04 16.41 32.37
N ASP A 483 -18.30 17.70 32.12
CA ASP A 483 -19.35 18.16 31.21
C ASP A 483 -19.15 17.69 29.76
N VAL A 484 -17.94 17.27 29.37
CA VAL A 484 -17.60 16.80 28.03
C VAL A 484 -17.93 15.31 27.85
N ILE A 485 -17.88 14.52 28.93
CA ILE A 485 -18.08 13.07 28.88
C ILE A 485 -19.54 12.75 28.57
N GLY A 486 -19.77 12.00 27.48
CA GLY A 486 -21.10 11.61 27.02
C GLY A 486 -22.03 12.73 26.52
N ARG A 487 -21.83 14.00 26.92
CA ARG A 487 -22.75 15.12 26.67
C ARG A 487 -22.44 15.92 25.40
N LEU A 488 -21.25 16.51 25.31
CA LEU A 488 -20.91 17.45 24.23
C LEU A 488 -20.43 16.71 22.96
N ARG A 489 -21.21 15.72 22.52
CA ARG A 489 -20.94 14.93 21.31
C ARG A 489 -20.98 15.77 20.04
N ILE A 490 -20.32 15.27 18.99
CA ILE A 490 -20.38 15.83 17.64
C ILE A 490 -20.83 14.74 16.67
N GLY A 491 -21.91 14.99 15.93
CA GLY A 491 -22.38 14.09 14.89
C GLY A 491 -21.48 14.19 13.65
N VAL A 492 -21.22 13.04 13.03
CA VAL A 492 -20.54 12.92 11.75
C VAL A 492 -21.55 12.40 10.73
N HIS A 493 -21.74 13.15 9.65
CA HIS A 493 -22.79 12.90 8.67
C HIS A 493 -22.19 12.77 7.27
N PRO A 494 -22.81 12.03 6.35
CA PRO A 494 -22.39 12.03 4.95
C PRO A 494 -22.40 13.45 4.37
N ALA A 495 -21.34 13.83 3.66
CA ALA A 495 -21.31 15.06 2.88
C ALA A 495 -22.00 14.81 1.54
N GLU A 496 -23.30 15.11 1.43
CA GLU A 496 -24.11 14.78 0.23
C GLU A 496 -23.48 15.20 -1.12
N ARG A 497 -22.73 16.30 -1.12
CA ARG A 497 -22.02 16.82 -2.30
C ARG A 497 -20.78 16.00 -2.69
N PHE A 498 -20.12 15.38 -1.73
CA PHE A 498 -18.84 14.69 -1.91
C PHE A 498 -19.02 13.21 -1.57
N LYS A 499 -19.13 12.37 -2.62
CA LYS A 499 -19.17 10.91 -2.44
C LYS A 499 -17.94 10.47 -1.64
N THR A 500 -18.13 9.56 -0.68
CA THR A 500 -17.08 9.01 0.22
C THR A 500 -16.48 9.99 1.22
N GLN A 501 -17.12 11.14 1.46
CA GLN A 501 -16.71 12.09 2.48
C GLN A 501 -17.79 12.31 3.53
N SER A 502 -17.32 12.61 4.73
CA SER A 502 -18.11 12.95 5.90
C SER A 502 -17.96 14.43 6.23
N VAL A 503 -18.96 14.99 6.89
CA VAL A 503 -18.97 16.35 7.40
C VAL A 503 -19.28 16.36 8.89
N MET A 504 -18.59 17.22 9.62
CA MET A 504 -18.78 17.47 11.04
C MET A 504 -18.92 18.97 11.31
N GLU A 505 -19.97 19.38 12.01
CA GLU A 505 -20.18 20.79 12.38
C GLU A 505 -19.30 21.19 13.57
N LEU A 506 -18.57 22.30 13.43
CA LEU A 506 -17.65 22.81 14.44
C LEU A 506 -18.31 23.93 15.24
N ARG A 507 -18.48 23.67 16.53
CA ARG A 507 -18.95 24.61 17.56
C ARG A 507 -17.99 24.52 18.72
N THR A 508 -17.72 25.58 19.47
CA THR A 508 -16.77 25.54 20.60
C THR A 508 -17.48 25.30 21.91
N ALA A 509 -16.93 24.46 22.78
CA ALA A 509 -17.41 24.34 24.15
C ALA A 509 -17.07 25.61 24.92
N VAL A 510 -18.07 26.16 25.60
CA VAL A 510 -17.99 27.36 26.41
C VAL A 510 -18.61 27.09 27.78
N ARG A 511 -18.06 27.74 28.80
CA ARG A 511 -18.54 27.66 30.18
C ARG A 511 -18.87 29.05 30.69
N LYS A 512 -20.02 29.18 31.35
CA LYS A 512 -20.37 30.37 32.14
C LYS A 512 -20.17 30.04 33.63
N ALA A 513 -19.71 31.01 34.42
CA ALA A 513 -19.54 30.82 35.85
C ALA A 513 -20.83 30.30 36.50
N GLY A 514 -20.73 29.19 37.24
CA GLY A 514 -21.88 28.56 37.92
C GLY A 514 -22.86 27.79 37.02
N ALA A 515 -22.59 27.64 35.72
CA ALA A 515 -23.42 26.88 34.78
C ALA A 515 -22.68 25.71 34.14
N GLN A 516 -23.43 24.70 33.72
CA GLN A 516 -22.90 23.58 32.92
C GLN A 516 -22.38 24.08 31.57
N SER A 517 -21.34 23.43 31.08
CA SER A 517 -20.74 23.71 29.77
C SER A 517 -21.72 23.40 28.63
N ASN A 518 -21.68 24.23 27.59
CA ASN A 518 -22.52 24.11 26.39
C ASN A 518 -21.69 24.46 25.14
N VAL A 519 -22.25 24.32 23.94
CA VAL A 519 -21.57 24.62 22.68
C VAL A 519 -22.08 25.93 22.05
N ALA A 520 -21.17 26.84 21.71
CA ALA A 520 -21.46 28.09 21.01
C ALA A 520 -21.07 28.00 19.53
N LYS A 521 -21.72 28.82 18.70
CA LYS A 521 -21.29 28.99 17.31
C LYS A 521 -19.91 29.67 17.31
N THR A 522 -19.05 29.27 16.38
CA THR A 522 -17.70 29.83 16.20
C THR A 522 -17.47 30.09 14.72
N THR A 523 -16.51 30.95 14.41
CA THR A 523 -15.92 31.12 13.08
C THR A 523 -14.54 30.46 13.02
N SER A 524 -14.00 30.31 11.80
CA SER A 524 -12.64 29.77 11.60
C SER A 524 -11.58 30.67 12.25
N VAL A 525 -11.80 31.98 12.24
CA VAL A 525 -10.89 32.97 12.82
C VAL A 525 -10.89 32.87 14.34
N GLU A 526 -12.07 32.95 14.98
CA GLU A 526 -12.20 32.83 16.44
C GLU A 526 -11.63 31.51 16.97
N LEU A 527 -11.88 30.40 16.26
CA LEU A 527 -11.34 29.10 16.66
C LEU A 527 -9.81 29.07 16.54
N SER A 528 -9.24 29.63 15.46
CA SER A 528 -7.79 29.71 15.26
C SER A 528 -7.10 30.60 16.30
N GLU A 529 -7.71 31.73 16.65
CA GLU A 529 -7.23 32.62 17.71
C GLU A 529 -7.25 31.95 19.09
N SER A 530 -8.32 31.20 19.38
CA SER A 530 -8.48 30.45 20.62
C SER A 530 -7.37 29.41 20.78
N VAL A 531 -7.16 28.55 19.78
CA VAL A 531 -6.18 27.45 19.84
C VAL A 531 -4.74 27.87 19.56
N GLY A 532 -4.51 29.03 18.95
CA GLY A 532 -3.17 29.57 18.69
C GLY A 532 -2.51 29.07 17.40
N PHE A 533 -3.27 28.48 16.47
CA PHE A 533 -2.79 28.08 15.15
C PHE A 533 -3.91 28.16 14.10
N ASP A 534 -3.55 28.28 12.82
CA ASP A 534 -4.52 28.29 11.71
C ASP A 534 -5.17 26.91 11.55
N VAL A 535 -6.44 26.81 11.94
CA VAL A 535 -7.19 25.57 11.90
C VAL A 535 -7.42 25.10 10.46
N ALA A 536 -7.81 25.99 9.55
CA ALA A 536 -8.12 25.58 8.18
C ALA A 536 -6.88 25.04 7.46
N ALA A 537 -5.77 25.77 7.54
CA ALA A 537 -4.50 25.33 6.94
C ALA A 537 -3.95 24.05 7.59
N THR A 538 -4.18 23.87 8.89
CA THR A 538 -3.72 22.67 9.61
C THR A 538 -4.49 21.42 9.17
N PHE A 539 -5.82 21.47 9.11
CA PHE A 539 -6.63 20.31 8.74
C PHE A 539 -6.38 19.88 7.28
N ASP A 540 -6.18 20.85 6.39
CA ASP A 540 -5.80 20.59 5.00
C ASP A 540 -4.42 19.91 4.93
N LYS A 541 -3.41 20.45 5.62
CA LYS A 541 -2.05 19.89 5.60
C LYS A 541 -1.93 18.51 6.28
N LEU A 542 -2.67 18.29 7.37
CA LEU A 542 -2.50 17.11 8.22
C LEU A 542 -3.30 15.91 7.72
N ALA A 543 -4.48 16.15 7.14
CA ALA A 543 -5.43 15.11 6.76
C ALA A 543 -6.15 15.35 5.41
N GLU A 544 -5.72 16.34 4.61
CA GLU A 544 -6.38 16.73 3.35
C GLU A 544 -7.88 17.11 3.57
N ALA A 545 -8.21 17.59 4.78
CA ALA A 545 -9.57 17.94 5.18
C ALA A 545 -9.88 19.42 4.92
N MET A 546 -11.10 19.71 4.46
CA MET A 546 -11.55 21.06 4.11
C MET A 546 -12.34 21.68 5.26
N VAL A 547 -11.91 22.85 5.75
CA VAL A 547 -12.64 23.63 6.77
C VAL A 547 -13.30 24.84 6.14
N GLY A 548 -14.57 25.09 6.46
CA GLY A 548 -15.34 26.18 5.87
C GLY A 548 -16.76 26.24 6.41
N THR A 549 -17.59 27.12 5.83
CA THR A 549 -19.02 27.15 6.19
C THR A 549 -19.77 26.09 5.40
N ARG A 550 -20.94 25.68 5.89
CA ARG A 550 -21.85 24.79 5.13
C ARG A 550 -22.23 25.37 3.76
N GLU A 551 -22.37 26.69 3.67
CA GLU A 551 -22.57 27.40 2.40
C GLU A 551 -21.40 27.21 1.43
N SER A 552 -20.16 27.42 1.89
CA SER A 552 -19.01 27.37 1.00
C SER A 552 -18.69 25.93 0.55
N LEU A 553 -18.70 24.99 1.50
CA LEU A 553 -18.32 23.60 1.28
C LEU A 553 -19.47 22.74 0.72
N LEU A 554 -20.67 22.83 1.29
CA LEU A 554 -21.79 21.96 0.94
C LEU A 554 -22.82 22.61 0.00
N LYS A 555 -22.68 23.91 -0.29
CA LYS A 555 -23.69 24.70 -1.03
C LYS A 555 -25.05 24.75 -0.32
N ASP A 556 -25.04 24.67 1.00
CA ASP A 556 -26.24 24.77 1.82
C ASP A 556 -26.81 26.20 1.77
N THR A 557 -28.10 26.34 1.46
CA THR A 557 -28.81 27.62 1.42
C THR A 557 -29.75 27.82 2.62
N GLY A 558 -29.87 26.82 3.48
CA GLY A 558 -30.77 26.79 4.62
C GLY A 558 -30.31 27.66 5.80
N THR A 559 -31.03 27.56 6.92
CA THR A 559 -30.79 28.36 8.13
C THR A 559 -29.42 28.08 8.78
N ARG A 560 -28.80 26.93 8.49
CA ARG A 560 -27.47 26.55 8.99
C ARG A 560 -26.32 26.89 8.05
N ARG A 561 -26.57 27.55 6.91
CA ARG A 561 -25.54 27.83 5.89
C ARG A 561 -24.25 28.47 6.43
N GLY A 562 -24.37 29.34 7.43
CA GLY A 562 -23.23 30.01 8.08
C GLY A 562 -22.57 29.24 9.23
N GLN A 563 -22.89 27.97 9.44
CA GLN A 563 -22.27 27.12 10.45
C GLN A 563 -20.90 26.63 9.95
N LEU A 564 -19.86 26.77 10.78
CA LEU A 564 -18.54 26.22 10.47
C LEU A 564 -18.61 24.69 10.50
N CYS A 565 -17.96 24.03 9.55
CA CYS A 565 -17.83 22.59 9.46
C CYS A 565 -16.46 22.19 8.88
N VAL A 566 -16.12 20.91 9.06
CA VAL A 566 -14.99 20.25 8.42
C VAL A 566 -15.51 19.08 7.57
N VAL A 567 -15.03 18.97 6.35
CA VAL A 567 -15.31 17.87 5.41
C VAL A 567 -14.03 17.03 5.25
N PHE A 568 -14.15 15.72 5.39
CA PHE A 568 -13.01 14.79 5.41
C PHE A 568 -13.42 13.42 4.84
N ASP A 569 -12.43 12.59 4.49
CA ASP A 569 -12.68 11.24 3.98
C ASP A 569 -13.39 10.35 5.04
N ASP A 570 -14.34 9.52 4.61
CA ASP A 570 -15.12 8.67 5.54
C ASP A 570 -14.24 7.75 6.40
N SER A 571 -13.10 7.32 5.86
CA SER A 571 -12.13 6.45 6.56
C SER A 571 -11.21 7.20 7.53
N ASP A 572 -11.20 8.53 7.51
CA ASP A 572 -10.35 9.34 8.38
C ASP A 572 -10.82 9.29 9.84
N ARG A 573 -9.89 8.94 10.73
CA ARG A 573 -10.06 8.86 12.19
C ARG A 573 -9.32 9.96 12.94
N VAL A 574 -8.41 10.67 12.27
CA VAL A 574 -7.60 11.73 12.86
C VAL A 574 -8.41 13.02 12.89
N THR A 575 -8.94 13.47 11.76
CA THR A 575 -9.75 14.70 11.64
C THR A 575 -10.88 14.76 12.66
N PRO A 576 -11.80 13.77 12.75
CA PRO A 576 -12.95 13.86 13.65
C PRO A 576 -12.52 13.96 15.12
N THR A 577 -11.50 13.19 15.52
CA THR A 577 -10.97 13.20 16.89
C THR A 577 -10.24 14.49 17.23
N LEU A 578 -9.41 15.00 16.31
CA LEU A 578 -8.68 16.25 16.49
C LEU A 578 -9.62 17.45 16.57
N ALA A 579 -10.62 17.51 15.69
CA ALA A 579 -11.60 18.58 15.71
C ALA A 579 -12.47 18.51 16.98
N TRP A 580 -12.81 17.32 17.48
CA TRP A 580 -13.41 17.18 18.80
C TRP A 580 -12.48 17.72 19.91
N ALA A 581 -11.21 17.34 19.92
CA ALA A 581 -10.24 17.74 20.95
C ALA A 581 -10.09 19.26 21.06
N ILE A 582 -9.94 19.95 19.94
CA ILE A 582 -9.73 21.40 19.90
C ILE A 582 -11.01 22.21 20.17
N THR A 583 -12.18 21.64 19.90
CA THR A 583 -13.48 22.33 20.09
C THR A 583 -14.21 21.92 21.36
N ARG A 584 -13.69 20.97 22.14
CA ARG A 584 -14.29 20.48 23.38
C ARG A 584 -13.34 20.67 24.57
N PRO A 585 -12.49 19.69 24.98
CA PRO A 585 -11.71 19.84 26.19
C PRO A 585 -10.72 21.00 26.13
N LEU A 586 -10.04 21.21 24.98
CA LEU A 586 -9.07 22.30 24.87
C LEU A 586 -9.74 23.68 24.90
N SER A 587 -10.89 23.87 24.24
CA SER A 587 -11.56 25.18 24.27
C SER A 587 -12.04 25.57 25.66
N LEU A 588 -12.40 24.60 26.51
CA LEU A 588 -12.72 24.85 27.93
C LEU A 588 -11.47 25.20 28.74
N LEU A 589 -10.38 24.44 28.59
CA LEU A 589 -9.16 24.67 29.35
C LEU A 589 -8.43 25.96 28.97
N LEU A 590 -8.47 26.34 27.69
CA LEU A 590 -7.86 27.59 27.22
C LEU A 590 -8.62 28.83 27.70
N ALA A 591 -9.89 28.69 28.09
CA ALA A 591 -10.64 29.77 28.74
C ALA A 591 -10.10 30.09 30.15
N ASP A 592 -9.38 29.15 30.78
CA ASP A 592 -8.75 29.30 32.10
C ASP A 592 -7.24 29.68 32.00
N ASN A 593 -6.82 30.34 30.91
CA ASN A 593 -5.43 30.79 30.65
C ASN A 593 -4.36 29.68 30.68
N ARG A 594 -4.72 28.45 30.33
CA ARG A 594 -3.76 27.35 30.13
C ARG A 594 -2.87 27.61 28.91
N GLU A 595 -1.73 26.92 28.84
CA GLU A 595 -0.81 26.98 27.70
C GLU A 595 -1.54 26.61 26.40
N LYS A 596 -1.36 27.41 25.34
CA LYS A 596 -1.96 27.14 24.03
C LYS A 596 -1.24 25.98 23.33
N PRO A 597 -1.96 25.09 22.63
CA PRO A 597 -1.33 24.08 21.78
C PRO A 597 -0.57 24.73 20.63
N THR A 598 0.44 24.05 20.11
CA THR A 598 1.07 24.43 18.82
C THR A 598 0.35 23.77 17.66
N ALA A 599 0.66 24.22 16.43
CA ALA A 599 0.16 23.59 15.21
C ALA A 599 0.37 22.06 15.24
N PRO A 600 -0.72 21.27 15.10
CA PRO A 600 -0.68 19.80 15.10
C PRO A 600 0.31 19.20 14.11
N VAL A 601 1.07 18.20 14.56
CA VAL A 601 1.98 17.39 13.72
C VAL A 601 1.65 15.92 13.87
N LEU A 602 1.19 15.28 12.80
CA LEU A 602 0.87 13.85 12.79
C LEU A 602 2.15 12.99 12.68
N GLN A 603 2.49 12.32 13.77
CA GLN A 603 3.47 11.23 13.82
C GLN A 603 2.77 9.91 13.47
N ARG A 604 3.06 9.35 12.30
CA ARG A 604 2.59 8.00 11.90
C ARG A 604 3.32 6.85 12.62
N LYS A 605 3.86 7.10 13.81
CA LYS A 605 4.44 6.08 14.70
C LYS A 605 3.33 5.57 15.62
N PRO A 606 3.23 4.25 15.88
CA PRO A 606 2.26 3.74 16.85
C PRO A 606 2.53 4.30 18.26
N PRO A 607 1.50 4.44 19.12
CA PRO A 607 1.63 4.91 20.50
C PRO A 607 2.65 4.07 21.29
N ARG A 608 3.25 4.65 22.34
CA ARG A 608 4.14 3.89 23.24
C ARG A 608 3.30 2.88 24.04
N MET A 609 3.89 1.79 24.53
CA MET A 609 3.15 0.83 25.38
C MET A 609 2.51 1.49 26.60
N GLU A 610 3.15 2.52 27.12
CA GLU A 610 2.69 3.39 28.20
C GLU A 610 1.35 4.07 27.87
N ASP A 611 1.20 4.48 26.60
CA ASP A 611 0.01 5.14 26.03
C ASP A 611 -1.10 4.13 25.70
N MET A 612 -0.78 2.83 25.64
CA MET A 612 -1.69 1.73 25.28
C MET A 612 -2.35 1.07 26.49
N ASN A 613 -2.13 1.58 27.70
CA ASN A 613 -2.76 1.08 28.91
C ASN A 613 -4.19 1.64 29.02
N VAL A 614 -5.18 0.81 28.70
CA VAL A 614 -6.57 1.07 29.04
C VAL A 614 -7.00 0.03 30.06
N ASP A 615 -7.41 0.53 31.21
CA ASP A 615 -7.96 -0.19 32.34
C ASP A 615 -8.88 -1.34 31.89
N ARG A 616 -8.59 -2.56 32.38
CA ARG A 616 -9.40 -3.76 32.13
C ARG A 616 -10.67 -3.78 33.00
N SER A 617 -10.86 -2.80 33.87
CA SER A 617 -12.04 -2.63 34.71
C SER A 617 -12.70 -1.27 34.52
N ALA A 618 -13.39 -1.06 33.40
CA ALA A 618 -14.44 -0.05 33.35
C ALA A 618 -15.47 -0.47 32.30
N ALA A 619 -16.57 -1.06 32.77
CA ALA A 619 -17.84 -0.98 32.06
C ALA A 619 -18.09 0.51 31.79
N GLY A 620 -18.40 0.86 30.54
CA GLY A 620 -18.71 2.24 30.20
C GLY A 620 -19.86 2.78 31.06
N PRO A 621 -19.94 4.10 31.29
CA PRO A 621 -21.10 4.67 31.95
C PRO A 621 -22.36 4.33 31.15
N ALA A 622 -23.36 3.80 31.85
CA ALA A 622 -24.68 3.42 31.33
C ALA A 622 -25.46 4.63 30.79
#